data_AF-T0HM11-F1
#
_entry.id   AF-T0HM11-F1
#
_cell.length_a   1.000
_cell.length_b   1.000
_cell.length_c   1.000
_cell.angle_alpha   90.00
_cell.angle_beta   90.00
_cell.angle_gamma   90.00
#
_symmetry.space_group_name_H-M   'P 1'
#
loop_
_entity.id
_entity.type
_entity.pdbx_description
1 polymer ?
#
loop_
_entity_poly.entity_id
_entity_poly.type
_entity_poly.pdbx_seq_one_letter_code
_entity_poly.pdbx_strand_id
1 'polypeptide(L)'
;MSKTRSRLPHEVHDQIFGWVLALVAGHDLVKGERIGVDGSTMEANAALRTIVRRDNGETYREMLVRMAQESGIDTPTIDDLVRLDRKRKGKKLSNADWASKTDPDAKVARMKNGSTRLAYKPEHAVDLDTGVIVAAPIHPADKGDTTTLDATLETAARNLADIGLAPTSGDPCDLVTDKGYHSRELLKGLDGDIWKTRIAEPAPPNGYLRWHGDEAAQKAVYANRSRLKSAVGRKAMRKRGEMVERSFAHVLDRGGMRRAWLRGRENVHKRYLIHVAGFNLGILMRALFGCGTPRGARGASKAFLFVVQTDVALVIALVAEFDGERAMLLIVFTPEGADRPG
;
A
#
# COMPACT_ATOMS: atom_id res chain seq x y z
N MET A 1 -0.30 18.77 20.31
CA MET A 1 -0.07 17.33 20.49
C MET A 1 1.17 16.89 19.72
N SER A 2 2.22 16.59 20.49
CA SER A 2 3.48 15.85 20.25
C SER A 2 4.30 16.07 18.97
N LYS A 3 5.37 16.86 19.13
CA LYS A 3 6.52 17.09 18.22
C LYS A 3 7.39 15.83 17.97
N THR A 4 7.02 14.64 18.45
CA THR A 4 7.85 13.43 18.35
C THR A 4 7.72 12.72 17.00
N ARG A 5 6.56 12.84 16.31
CA ARG A 5 6.33 12.17 15.02
C ARG A 5 7.19 12.71 13.85
N SER A 6 7.77 13.90 14.01
CA SER A 6 8.66 14.53 13.04
C SER A 6 10.15 14.28 13.32
N ARG A 7 10.51 13.48 14.35
CA ARG A 7 11.91 13.34 14.77
C ARG A 7 12.68 12.26 14.01
N LEU A 8 12.03 11.16 13.64
CA LEU A 8 12.71 10.08 12.93
C LEU A 8 12.50 10.23 11.40
N PRO A 9 13.60 10.18 10.62
CA PRO A 9 13.54 10.16 9.16
C PRO A 9 12.71 8.98 8.61
N HIS A 10 12.32 9.06 7.35
CA HIS A 10 11.52 8.01 6.70
C HIS A 10 12.32 6.71 6.60
N GLU A 11 13.61 6.85 6.36
CA GLU A 11 14.61 5.78 6.27
C GLU A 11 14.65 4.92 7.53
N VAL A 12 14.47 5.50 8.72
CA VAL A 12 14.41 4.73 9.97
C VAL A 12 13.17 3.85 10.01
N HIS A 13 12.05 4.30 9.45
CA HIS A 13 10.82 3.50 9.38
C HIS A 13 10.92 2.39 8.34
N ASP A 14 11.60 2.65 7.23
CA ASP A 14 11.95 1.63 6.24
C ASP A 14 12.87 0.57 6.86
N GLN A 15 13.90 0.97 7.62
CA GLN A 15 14.78 0.05 8.35
C GLN A 15 14.02 -0.80 9.38
N ILE A 16 13.09 -0.21 10.14
CA ILE A 16 12.24 -0.96 11.06
C ILE A 16 11.39 -1.98 10.31
N PHE A 17 10.79 -1.59 9.17
CA PHE A 17 10.01 -2.50 8.34
C PHE A 17 10.88 -3.65 7.78
N GLY A 18 12.04 -3.32 7.22
CA GLY A 18 12.99 -4.31 6.69
C GLY A 18 13.50 -5.26 7.76
N TRP A 19 13.81 -4.75 8.96
CA TRP A 19 14.19 -5.58 10.11
C TRP A 19 13.07 -6.54 10.54
N VAL A 20 11.82 -6.07 10.62
CA VAL A 20 10.68 -6.95 10.90
C VAL A 20 10.53 -7.99 9.80
N LEU A 21 10.68 -7.60 8.53
CA LEU A 21 10.60 -8.53 7.41
C LEU A 21 11.68 -9.61 7.51
N ALA A 22 12.92 -9.24 7.82
CA ALA A 22 14.02 -10.17 8.05
C ALA A 22 13.74 -11.14 9.22
N LEU A 23 13.18 -10.64 10.32
CA LEU A 23 12.77 -11.47 11.45
C LEU A 23 11.72 -12.51 11.01
N VAL A 24 10.69 -12.09 10.28
CA VAL A 24 9.65 -12.99 9.78
C VAL A 24 10.23 -14.00 8.78
N ALA A 25 11.14 -13.58 7.90
CA ALA A 25 11.83 -14.44 6.95
C ALA A 25 12.70 -15.51 7.64
N GLY A 26 13.41 -15.16 8.71
CA GLY A 26 14.22 -16.09 9.52
C GLY A 26 13.41 -17.20 10.19
N HIS A 27 12.08 -17.08 10.22
CA HIS A 27 11.14 -18.11 10.68
C HIS A 27 10.42 -18.83 9.52
N ASP A 28 10.97 -18.78 8.29
CA ASP A 28 10.41 -19.41 7.10
C ASP A 28 9.02 -18.88 6.69
N LEU A 29 8.64 -17.69 7.17
CA LEU A 29 7.34 -17.07 6.91
C LEU A 29 7.37 -16.10 5.73
N VAL A 30 8.42 -16.11 4.91
CA VAL A 30 8.46 -15.47 3.58
C VAL A 30 9.01 -16.49 2.60
N LYS A 31 8.35 -16.69 1.46
CA LYS A 31 8.77 -17.65 0.43
C LYS A 31 9.30 -16.96 -0.82
N GLY A 32 8.78 -15.78 -1.17
CA GLY A 32 9.22 -15.03 -2.35
C GLY A 32 8.82 -15.66 -3.69
N GLU A 33 8.12 -16.79 -3.69
CA GLU A 33 7.73 -17.49 -4.91
C GLU A 33 6.59 -16.80 -5.66
N ARG A 34 5.61 -16.23 -4.93
CA ARG A 34 4.37 -15.68 -5.51
C ARG A 34 3.94 -14.45 -4.75
N ILE A 35 3.95 -13.30 -5.41
CA ILE A 35 3.58 -12.01 -4.84
C ILE A 35 2.26 -11.53 -5.43
N GLY A 36 1.33 -11.17 -4.55
CA GLY A 36 0.08 -10.51 -4.89
C GLY A 36 0.22 -9.00 -4.74
N VAL A 37 -0.12 -8.24 -5.78
CA VAL A 37 -0.17 -6.77 -5.69
C VAL A 37 -1.60 -6.27 -5.84
N ASP A 38 -1.98 -5.32 -4.98
CA ASP A 38 -3.24 -4.58 -5.07
C ASP A 38 -3.16 -3.23 -4.36
N GLY A 39 -4.01 -2.30 -4.80
CA GLY A 39 -4.12 -0.94 -4.30
C GLY A 39 -5.39 -0.70 -3.51
N SER A 40 -5.35 0.22 -2.57
CA SER A 40 -6.54 0.73 -1.87
C SER A 40 -6.60 2.25 -1.88
N THR A 41 -7.66 2.78 -1.29
CA THR A 41 -7.80 4.23 -1.05
C THR A 41 -7.83 4.51 0.45
N MET A 42 -7.15 5.59 0.83
CA MET A 42 -7.08 6.13 2.20
C MET A 42 -7.42 7.63 2.15
N GLU A 43 -8.44 8.04 2.89
CA GLU A 43 -8.84 9.46 2.98
C GLU A 43 -7.72 10.29 3.62
N ALA A 44 -7.33 11.41 3.00
CA ALA A 44 -6.30 12.29 3.53
C ALA A 44 -6.84 13.19 4.66
N ASN A 45 -5.94 13.76 5.49
CA ASN A 45 -6.31 14.77 6.47
C ASN A 45 -6.48 16.17 5.83
N ALA A 46 -7.31 16.24 4.79
CA ALA A 46 -7.61 17.42 4.00
C ALA A 46 -9.03 17.36 3.44
N ALA A 47 -9.64 18.51 3.17
CA ALA A 47 -11.04 18.59 2.75
C ALA A 47 -11.20 19.25 1.37
N LEU A 48 -12.15 18.75 0.58
CA LEU A 48 -12.47 19.33 -0.74
C LEU A 48 -12.95 20.78 -0.66
N ARG A 49 -13.55 21.21 0.45
CA ARG A 49 -13.97 22.62 0.63
C ARG A 49 -12.79 23.60 0.74
N THR A 50 -11.58 23.10 0.96
CA THR A 50 -10.36 23.90 1.14
C THR A 50 -9.40 23.81 -0.04
N ILE A 51 -9.84 23.23 -1.16
CA ILE A 51 -9.02 23.20 -2.37
C ILE A 51 -8.94 24.59 -2.99
N VAL A 52 -7.84 24.80 -3.69
CA VAL A 52 -7.54 26.00 -4.44
C VAL A 52 -7.20 25.64 -5.87
N ARG A 53 -7.48 26.56 -6.77
CA ARG A 53 -7.03 26.55 -8.15
C ARG A 53 -5.50 26.60 -8.19
N ARG A 54 -4.89 25.80 -9.06
CA ARG A 54 -3.42 25.72 -9.19
C ARG A 54 -2.81 26.95 -9.87
N ASP A 55 -3.53 27.57 -10.79
CA ASP A 55 -3.06 28.71 -11.59
C ASP A 55 -3.04 30.02 -10.81
N ASN A 56 -4.06 30.28 -9.98
CA ASN A 56 -4.23 31.57 -9.30
C ASN A 56 -4.50 31.48 -7.79
N GLY A 57 -4.59 30.28 -7.22
CA GLY A 57 -4.88 30.09 -5.79
C GLY A 57 -6.33 30.36 -5.37
N GLU A 58 -7.23 30.68 -6.31
CA GLU A 58 -8.65 30.95 -6.07
C GLU A 58 -9.33 29.73 -5.41
N THR A 59 -10.01 29.93 -4.30
CA THR A 59 -10.78 28.87 -3.65
C THR A 59 -12.02 28.52 -4.46
N TYR A 60 -12.56 27.32 -4.25
CA TYR A 60 -13.80 26.90 -4.91
C TYR A 60 -14.97 27.87 -4.65
N ARG A 61 -15.02 28.48 -3.47
CA ARG A 61 -16.07 29.44 -3.10
C ARG A 61 -15.86 30.79 -3.79
N GLU A 62 -14.63 31.31 -3.83
CA GLU A 62 -14.32 32.55 -4.55
C GLU A 62 -14.64 32.44 -6.03
N MET A 63 -14.30 31.31 -6.67
CA MET A 63 -14.68 31.01 -8.05
C MET A 63 -16.20 31.09 -8.26
N LEU A 64 -16.99 30.52 -7.35
CA LEU A 64 -18.46 30.59 -7.46
C LEU A 64 -18.99 32.02 -7.26
N VAL A 65 -18.40 32.79 -6.34
CA VAL A 65 -18.77 34.20 -6.11
C VAL A 65 -18.50 35.03 -7.36
N ARG A 66 -17.30 34.90 -7.95
CA ARG A 66 -16.94 35.58 -9.20
C ARG A 66 -17.87 35.20 -10.35
N MET A 67 -18.16 33.91 -10.53
CA MET A 67 -19.12 33.47 -11.56
C MET A 67 -20.54 34.04 -11.34
N ALA A 68 -20.98 34.20 -10.09
CA ALA A 68 -22.28 34.76 -9.78
C ALA A 68 -22.35 36.27 -10.08
N GLN A 69 -21.27 37.00 -9.75
CA GLN A 69 -21.10 38.42 -10.10
C GLN A 69 -21.04 38.63 -11.61
N GLU A 70 -20.27 37.81 -12.33
CA GLU A 70 -20.22 37.80 -13.80
C GLU A 70 -21.59 37.48 -14.44
N SER A 71 -22.47 36.77 -13.71
CA SER A 71 -23.85 36.48 -14.13
C SER A 71 -24.87 37.55 -13.70
N GLY A 72 -24.42 38.68 -13.14
CA GLY A 72 -25.27 39.82 -12.76
C GLY A 72 -25.81 39.79 -11.32
N ILE A 73 -25.26 38.96 -10.42
CA ILE A 73 -25.61 38.96 -8.99
C ILE A 73 -24.49 39.64 -8.20
N ASP A 74 -24.61 40.95 -7.94
CA ASP A 74 -23.56 41.75 -7.28
C ASP A 74 -23.19 41.22 -5.89
N THR A 75 -24.20 40.82 -5.10
CA THR A 75 -24.04 40.34 -3.71
C THR A 75 -24.63 38.93 -3.56
N PRO A 76 -23.94 37.88 -4.07
CA PRO A 76 -24.52 36.54 -4.14
C PRO A 76 -24.67 35.90 -2.77
N THR A 77 -25.86 35.39 -2.49
CA THR A 77 -26.14 34.62 -1.27
C THR A 77 -25.62 33.18 -1.40
N ILE A 78 -25.58 32.43 -0.29
CA ILE A 78 -25.19 31.01 -0.31
C ILE A 78 -26.10 30.19 -1.24
N ASP A 79 -27.40 30.49 -1.24
CA ASP A 79 -28.37 29.77 -2.09
C ASP A 79 -28.18 30.08 -3.58
N ASP A 80 -27.77 31.30 -3.91
CA ASP A 80 -27.41 31.67 -5.28
C ASP A 80 -26.19 30.87 -5.76
N LEU A 81 -25.15 30.77 -4.93
CA LEU A 81 -23.96 29.98 -5.25
C LEU A 81 -24.28 28.48 -5.44
N VAL A 82 -25.13 27.91 -4.59
CA VAL A 82 -25.57 26.51 -4.69
C VAL A 82 -26.37 26.28 -5.98
N ARG A 83 -27.28 27.20 -6.32
CA ARG A 83 -28.10 27.12 -7.54
C ARG A 83 -27.24 27.24 -8.80
N LEU A 84 -26.27 28.15 -8.79
CA LEU A 84 -25.31 28.34 -9.87
C LEU A 84 -24.44 27.09 -10.07
N ASP A 85 -23.87 26.56 -8.99
CA ASP A 85 -23.01 25.37 -9.06
C ASP A 85 -23.76 24.12 -9.56
N ARG A 86 -25.04 23.96 -9.19
CA ARG A 86 -25.90 22.87 -9.70
C ARG A 86 -26.13 22.94 -11.20
N LYS A 87 -26.23 24.15 -11.78
CA LYS A 87 -26.48 24.36 -13.22
C LYS A 87 -25.20 24.33 -14.06
N ARG A 88 -24.01 24.34 -13.42
CA ARG A 88 -22.73 24.39 -14.11
C ARG A 88 -22.49 23.15 -14.98
N LYS A 89 -22.36 23.35 -16.29
CA LYS A 89 -21.97 22.29 -17.23
C LYS A 89 -20.47 21.99 -17.12
N GLY A 90 -20.08 20.72 -17.27
CA GLY A 90 -18.67 20.33 -17.28
C GLY A 90 -17.95 20.44 -15.92
N LYS A 91 -18.67 20.40 -14.80
CA LYS A 91 -18.09 20.42 -13.45
C LYS A 91 -17.06 19.29 -13.29
N LYS A 92 -15.77 19.67 -13.24
CA LYS A 92 -14.65 18.78 -12.99
C LYS A 92 -13.85 19.27 -11.79
N LEU A 93 -13.51 18.34 -10.90
CA LEU A 93 -12.56 18.53 -9.80
C LEU A 93 -11.28 17.76 -10.15
N SER A 94 -10.65 18.16 -11.25
CA SER A 94 -9.44 17.50 -11.75
C SER A 94 -8.23 17.87 -10.88
N ASN A 95 -7.27 16.95 -10.71
CA ASN A 95 -6.00 17.26 -10.05
C ASN A 95 -5.10 18.21 -10.87
N ALA A 96 -5.39 18.41 -12.16
CA ALA A 96 -4.69 19.37 -13.01
C ALA A 96 -5.11 20.82 -12.71
N ASP A 97 -6.35 21.00 -12.28
CA ASP A 97 -6.93 22.31 -11.99
C ASP A 97 -6.88 22.66 -10.50
N TRP A 98 -7.03 21.64 -9.64
CA TRP A 98 -7.24 21.83 -8.21
C TRP A 98 -6.14 21.16 -7.39
N ALA A 99 -5.78 21.80 -6.29
CA ALA A 99 -4.87 21.26 -5.29
C ALA A 99 -5.40 21.52 -3.88
N SER A 100 -5.01 20.67 -2.95
CA SER A 100 -5.26 20.87 -1.53
C SER A 100 -4.30 21.92 -0.98
N LYS A 101 -4.84 23.01 -0.41
CA LYS A 101 -4.04 24.06 0.25
C LYS A 101 -3.34 23.55 1.51
N THR A 102 -3.97 22.62 2.22
CA THR A 102 -3.49 22.14 3.53
C THR A 102 -2.57 20.92 3.42
N ASP A 103 -2.62 20.19 2.31
CA ASP A 103 -1.91 18.93 2.10
C ASP A 103 -1.62 18.72 0.60
N PRO A 104 -0.53 19.30 0.07
CA PRO A 104 -0.24 19.33 -1.38
C PRO A 104 -0.09 17.94 -2.04
N ASP A 105 0.27 16.94 -1.24
CA ASP A 105 0.46 15.56 -1.70
C ASP A 105 -0.86 14.81 -1.86
N ALA A 106 -1.90 15.20 -1.13
CA ALA A 106 -3.22 14.58 -1.23
C ALA A 106 -3.89 14.89 -2.57
N LYS A 107 -4.46 13.86 -3.21
CA LYS A 107 -5.06 13.97 -4.55
C LYS A 107 -6.55 13.75 -4.50
N VAL A 108 -7.28 14.48 -5.34
CA VAL A 108 -8.71 14.27 -5.55
C VAL A 108 -8.89 12.90 -6.20
N ALA A 109 -9.57 12.00 -5.51
CA ALA A 109 -9.80 10.64 -5.95
C ALA A 109 -11.21 10.15 -5.59
N ARG A 110 -11.65 9.08 -6.26
CA ARG A 110 -12.89 8.37 -5.95
C ARG A 110 -12.60 7.29 -4.92
N MET A 111 -13.31 7.33 -3.80
CA MET A 111 -13.23 6.35 -2.73
C MET A 111 -14.04 5.09 -3.07
N LYS A 112 -13.79 3.98 -2.36
CA LYS A 112 -14.53 2.72 -2.54
C LYS A 112 -16.06 2.88 -2.38
N ASN A 113 -16.52 3.80 -1.54
CA ASN A 113 -17.94 4.09 -1.35
C ASN A 113 -18.54 5.04 -2.43
N GLY A 114 -17.82 5.29 -3.52
CA GLY A 114 -18.24 6.17 -4.61
C GLY A 114 -18.12 7.67 -4.33
N SER A 115 -17.77 8.07 -3.10
CA SER A 115 -17.57 9.48 -2.77
C SER A 115 -16.26 10.02 -3.35
N THR A 116 -16.22 11.32 -3.67
CA THR A 116 -14.98 12.01 -4.04
C THR A 116 -14.36 12.63 -2.80
N ARG A 117 -13.06 12.42 -2.57
CA ARG A 117 -12.29 12.95 -1.44
C ARG A 117 -10.87 13.31 -1.87
N LEU A 118 -10.13 13.99 -0.99
CA LEU A 118 -8.68 14.03 -1.06
C LEU A 118 -8.14 12.75 -0.41
N ALA A 119 -7.19 12.09 -1.05
CA ALA A 119 -6.77 10.75 -0.66
C ALA A 119 -5.30 10.47 -1.01
N TYR A 120 -4.84 9.36 -0.45
CA TYR A 120 -3.62 8.63 -0.81
C TYR A 120 -3.97 7.20 -1.26
N LYS A 121 -3.05 6.57 -1.99
CA LYS A 121 -3.18 5.20 -2.47
C LYS A 121 -2.12 4.30 -1.81
N PRO A 122 -2.44 3.62 -0.70
CA PRO A 122 -1.62 2.51 -0.24
C PRO A 122 -1.68 1.37 -1.25
N GLU A 123 -0.56 0.76 -1.56
CA GLU A 123 -0.46 -0.42 -2.41
C GLU A 123 0.39 -1.47 -1.68
N HIS A 124 -0.09 -2.71 -1.62
CA HIS A 124 0.62 -3.79 -0.94
C HIS A 124 1.18 -4.77 -1.97
N ALA A 125 2.42 -5.21 -1.75
CA ALA A 125 2.95 -6.45 -2.30
C ALA A 125 2.96 -7.50 -1.19
N VAL A 126 2.26 -8.61 -1.39
CA VAL A 126 2.00 -9.63 -0.36
C VAL A 126 2.53 -10.99 -0.83
N ASP A 127 3.34 -11.66 -0.01
CA ASP A 127 3.68 -13.06 -0.20
C ASP A 127 2.41 -13.92 -0.06
N LEU A 128 1.99 -14.55 -1.16
CA LEU A 128 0.72 -15.27 -1.22
C LEU A 128 0.76 -16.63 -0.51
N ASP A 129 1.94 -17.10 -0.12
CA ASP A 129 2.10 -18.34 0.62
C ASP A 129 1.86 -18.17 2.11
N THR A 130 2.18 -16.98 2.62
CA THR A 130 2.25 -16.72 4.06
C THR A 130 1.36 -15.55 4.49
N GLY A 131 1.00 -14.67 3.56
CA GLY A 131 0.24 -13.45 3.80
C GLY A 131 1.09 -12.28 4.29
N VAL A 132 2.41 -12.42 4.36
CA VAL A 132 3.33 -11.36 4.79
C VAL A 132 3.37 -10.24 3.76
N ILE A 133 3.28 -9.00 4.22
CA ILE A 133 3.42 -7.83 3.35
C ILE A 133 4.92 -7.58 3.15
N VAL A 134 5.38 -7.69 1.91
CA VAL A 134 6.78 -7.52 1.48
C VAL A 134 7.08 -6.07 1.11
N ALA A 135 6.11 -5.33 0.59
CA ALA A 135 6.22 -3.89 0.35
C ALA A 135 4.86 -3.20 0.55
N ALA A 136 4.89 -1.94 0.99
CA ALA A 136 3.69 -1.17 1.29
C ALA A 136 3.78 0.33 0.94
N PRO A 137 4.19 0.70 -0.29
CA PRO A 137 4.34 2.10 -0.66
C PRO A 137 3.00 2.87 -0.60
N ILE A 138 3.12 4.17 -0.34
CA ILE A 138 2.01 5.13 -0.49
C ILE A 138 2.21 5.95 -1.76
N HIS A 139 1.31 5.76 -2.72
CA HIS A 139 1.26 6.46 -3.99
C HIS A 139 0.27 7.65 -3.97
N PRO A 140 0.41 8.62 -4.89
CA PRO A 140 -0.63 9.62 -5.13
C PRO A 140 -1.94 8.97 -5.58
N ALA A 141 -3.08 9.38 -5.02
CA ALA A 141 -4.36 8.71 -5.25
C ALA A 141 -4.97 8.90 -6.65
N ASP A 142 -4.38 9.77 -7.47
CA ASP A 142 -4.77 9.99 -8.86
C ASP A 142 -3.99 9.11 -9.86
N LYS A 143 -3.05 8.29 -9.37
CA LYS A 143 -2.29 7.35 -10.20
C LYS A 143 -3.00 6.00 -10.31
N GLY A 144 -3.18 5.54 -11.56
CA GLY A 144 -3.76 4.24 -11.87
C GLY A 144 -2.85 3.08 -11.47
N ASP A 145 -3.43 1.89 -11.33
CA ASP A 145 -2.76 0.67 -10.86
C ASP A 145 -1.58 0.28 -11.76
N THR A 146 -1.75 0.38 -13.08
CA THR A 146 -0.68 0.11 -14.05
C THR A 146 0.50 1.08 -13.93
N THR A 147 0.30 2.29 -13.41
CA THR A 147 1.35 3.31 -13.28
C THR A 147 2.11 3.21 -11.96
N THR A 148 1.52 2.57 -10.94
CA THR A 148 2.13 2.45 -9.61
C THR A 148 2.86 1.13 -9.41
N LEU A 149 2.56 0.12 -10.24
CA LEU A 149 3.09 -1.23 -10.10
C LEU A 149 4.62 -1.28 -10.06
N ASP A 150 5.30 -0.63 -11.01
CA ASP A 150 6.76 -0.71 -11.14
C ASP A 150 7.47 -0.27 -9.85
N ALA A 151 7.08 0.88 -9.29
CA ALA A 151 7.63 1.39 -8.03
C ALA A 151 7.37 0.44 -6.84
N THR A 152 6.23 -0.27 -6.84
CA THR A 152 5.91 -1.28 -5.82
C THR A 152 6.77 -2.54 -6.01
N LEU A 153 6.97 -2.99 -7.24
CA LEU A 153 7.83 -4.12 -7.57
C LEU A 153 9.31 -3.84 -7.28
N GLU A 154 9.80 -2.63 -7.56
CA GLU A 154 11.15 -2.19 -7.20
C GLU A 154 11.36 -2.22 -5.67
N THR A 155 10.36 -1.78 -4.90
CA THR A 155 10.42 -1.84 -3.44
C THR A 155 10.36 -3.29 -2.94
N ALA A 156 9.49 -4.12 -3.53
CA ALA A 156 9.42 -5.54 -3.18
C ALA A 156 10.71 -6.29 -3.52
N ALA A 157 11.30 -6.06 -4.70
CA ALA A 157 12.56 -6.66 -5.12
C ALA A 157 13.69 -6.32 -4.16
N ARG A 158 13.83 -5.04 -3.77
CA ARG A 158 14.83 -4.60 -2.78
C ARG A 158 14.63 -5.29 -1.44
N ASN A 159 13.42 -5.26 -0.90
CA ASN A 159 13.12 -5.87 0.39
C ASN A 159 13.32 -7.40 0.39
N LEU A 160 13.02 -8.08 -0.73
CA LEU A 160 13.29 -9.51 -0.90
C LEU A 160 14.80 -9.78 -1.00
N ALA A 161 15.56 -8.92 -1.70
CA ALA A 161 17.00 -9.04 -1.79
C ALA A 161 17.69 -8.89 -0.42
N ASP A 162 17.24 -7.93 0.39
CA ASP A 162 17.78 -7.69 1.74
C ASP A 162 17.60 -8.90 2.69
N ILE A 163 16.65 -9.80 2.40
CA ILE A 163 16.41 -11.04 3.15
C ILE A 163 16.87 -12.30 2.41
N GLY A 164 17.63 -12.16 1.31
CA GLY A 164 18.19 -13.29 0.56
C GLY A 164 17.19 -14.06 -0.33
N LEU A 165 16.03 -13.47 -0.66
CA LEU A 165 14.97 -14.06 -1.46
C LEU A 165 14.71 -13.30 -2.78
N ALA A 166 15.73 -12.62 -3.32
CA ALA A 166 15.61 -11.89 -4.58
C ALA A 166 15.19 -12.83 -5.73
N PRO A 167 14.13 -12.50 -6.50
CA PRO A 167 13.79 -13.26 -7.69
C PRO A 167 14.85 -13.07 -8.77
N THR A 168 15.08 -14.11 -9.57
CA THR A 168 16.08 -14.11 -10.65
C THR A 168 15.45 -14.57 -11.95
N SER A 169 16.15 -14.40 -13.08
CA SER A 169 15.65 -14.93 -14.36
C SER A 169 15.56 -16.47 -14.38
N GLY A 170 16.39 -17.15 -13.57
CA GLY A 170 16.36 -18.62 -13.42
C GLY A 170 15.25 -19.10 -12.48
N ASP A 171 14.88 -18.28 -11.51
CA ASP A 171 13.80 -18.53 -10.55
C ASP A 171 12.92 -17.28 -10.40
N PRO A 172 12.02 -17.03 -11.37
CA PRO A 172 11.20 -15.83 -11.38
C PRO A 172 10.01 -15.95 -10.41
N CYS A 173 9.63 -14.85 -9.79
CA CYS A 173 8.49 -14.77 -8.88
C CYS A 173 7.17 -14.61 -9.65
N ASP A 174 6.14 -15.35 -9.28
CA ASP A 174 4.81 -15.16 -9.85
C ASP A 174 4.18 -13.85 -9.37
N LEU A 175 3.96 -12.91 -10.29
CA LEU A 175 3.25 -11.66 -10.02
C LEU A 175 1.75 -11.83 -10.29
N VAL A 176 0.94 -11.72 -9.26
CA VAL A 176 -0.50 -12.00 -9.31
C VAL A 176 -1.31 -10.76 -8.97
N THR A 177 -2.07 -10.25 -9.92
CA THR A 177 -2.85 -9.01 -9.75
C THR A 177 -4.24 -9.12 -10.37
N ASP A 178 -5.13 -8.18 -10.06
CA ASP A 178 -6.42 -8.11 -10.75
C ASP A 178 -6.33 -7.34 -12.07
N LYS A 179 -7.50 -7.18 -12.69
CA LYS A 179 -7.65 -6.53 -13.99
C LYS A 179 -7.32 -5.04 -14.01
N GLY A 180 -7.24 -4.38 -12.85
CA GLY A 180 -6.83 -2.97 -12.75
C GLY A 180 -5.39 -2.76 -13.23
N TYR A 181 -4.54 -3.77 -13.01
CA TYR A 181 -3.13 -3.79 -13.44
C TYR A 181 -2.93 -4.29 -14.88
N HIS A 182 -3.99 -4.63 -15.61
CA HIS A 182 -3.87 -5.15 -16.95
C HIS A 182 -3.74 -4.04 -18.00
N SER A 183 -2.54 -3.85 -18.56
CA SER A 183 -2.34 -3.09 -19.79
C SER A 183 -1.39 -3.80 -20.75
N ARG A 184 -1.49 -3.46 -22.05
CA ARG A 184 -0.59 -4.03 -23.06
C ARG A 184 0.86 -3.63 -22.82
N GLU A 185 1.10 -2.36 -22.52
CA GLU A 185 2.45 -1.84 -22.24
C GLU A 185 3.08 -2.53 -21.02
N LEU A 186 2.30 -2.69 -19.95
CA LEU A 186 2.78 -3.35 -18.73
C LEU A 186 3.10 -4.83 -18.97
N LEU A 187 2.22 -5.55 -19.67
CA LEU A 187 2.48 -6.95 -19.99
C LEU A 187 3.69 -7.13 -20.92
N LYS A 188 3.90 -6.22 -21.87
CA LYS A 188 5.12 -6.20 -22.71
C LYS A 188 6.37 -5.97 -21.86
N GLY A 189 6.34 -4.98 -20.98
CA GLY A 189 7.48 -4.65 -20.11
C GLY A 189 7.89 -5.80 -19.18
N LEU A 190 6.93 -6.66 -18.79
CA LEU A 190 7.17 -7.82 -17.93
C LEU A 190 7.33 -9.15 -18.69
N ASP A 191 7.38 -9.15 -20.03
CA ASP A 191 7.58 -10.39 -20.78
C ASP A 191 9.04 -10.83 -20.69
N GLY A 192 9.30 -11.96 -20.03
CA GLY A 192 10.64 -12.47 -19.77
C GLY A 192 11.34 -11.85 -18.56
N ASP A 193 10.64 -11.03 -17.79
CA ASP A 193 11.16 -10.40 -16.57
C ASP A 193 11.22 -11.38 -15.37
N ILE A 194 11.89 -10.96 -14.29
CA ILE A 194 11.90 -11.66 -12.98
C ILE A 194 10.51 -11.78 -12.36
N TRP A 195 9.56 -10.93 -12.78
CA TRP A 195 8.16 -10.96 -12.38
C TRP A 195 7.28 -11.68 -13.41
N LYS A 196 7.00 -12.96 -13.17
CA LYS A 196 6.21 -13.82 -14.06
C LYS A 196 4.71 -13.55 -13.93
N THR A 197 4.17 -12.82 -14.89
CA THR A 197 2.79 -12.29 -14.86
C THR A 197 1.69 -13.36 -14.80
N ARG A 198 0.73 -13.11 -13.89
CA ARG A 198 -0.60 -13.72 -13.75
C ARG A 198 -1.62 -12.62 -13.42
N ILE A 199 -1.83 -11.73 -14.37
CA ILE A 199 -2.65 -10.53 -14.23
C ILE A 199 -4.02 -10.81 -14.84
N ALA A 200 -5.10 -10.73 -14.05
CA ALA A 200 -6.44 -11.01 -14.54
C ALA A 200 -6.80 -10.13 -15.76
N GLU A 201 -7.42 -10.71 -16.77
CA GLU A 201 -7.74 -9.98 -18.00
C GLU A 201 -9.16 -9.37 -17.92
N PRO A 202 -9.35 -8.09 -18.27
CA PRO A 202 -10.68 -7.53 -18.42
C PRO A 202 -11.38 -8.14 -19.64
N ALA A 203 -12.71 -8.30 -19.55
CA ALA A 203 -13.51 -8.69 -20.70
C ALA A 203 -13.43 -7.60 -21.78
N PRO A 204 -13.06 -7.94 -23.04
CA PRO A 204 -13.01 -6.95 -24.11
C PRO A 204 -14.43 -6.42 -24.40
N PRO A 205 -14.63 -5.11 -24.58
CA PRO A 205 -15.96 -4.51 -24.79
C PRO A 205 -16.76 -5.13 -25.95
N ASN A 206 -16.05 -5.52 -27.01
CA ASN A 206 -16.65 -6.09 -28.23
C ASN A 206 -16.42 -7.61 -28.34
N GLY A 207 -15.99 -8.29 -27.27
CA GLY A 207 -15.73 -9.73 -27.27
C GLY A 207 -14.37 -10.16 -27.87
N TYR A 208 -13.63 -9.26 -28.51
CA TYR A 208 -12.30 -9.54 -29.09
C TYR A 208 -11.31 -8.39 -28.92
N LEU A 209 -10.01 -8.72 -28.98
CA LEU A 209 -8.91 -7.75 -28.94
C LEU A 209 -8.42 -7.47 -30.36
N ARG A 210 -8.23 -6.19 -30.70
CA ARG A 210 -7.60 -5.74 -31.95
C ARG A 210 -6.16 -5.32 -31.68
N TRP A 211 -5.20 -5.96 -32.34
CA TRP A 211 -3.76 -5.77 -32.05
C TRP A 211 -3.12 -4.62 -32.84
N HIS A 212 -3.67 -4.26 -34.00
CA HIS A 212 -3.15 -3.16 -34.84
C HIS A 212 -1.64 -3.28 -35.14
N GLY A 213 -1.15 -4.50 -35.36
CA GLY A 213 0.27 -4.77 -35.64
C GLY A 213 1.17 -4.87 -34.40
N ASP A 214 0.65 -4.70 -33.18
CA ASP A 214 1.43 -4.87 -31.94
C ASP A 214 1.56 -6.36 -31.58
N GLU A 215 2.44 -7.06 -32.30
CA GLU A 215 2.74 -8.49 -32.10
C GLU A 215 3.36 -8.77 -30.73
N ALA A 216 4.17 -7.85 -30.21
CA ALA A 216 4.78 -7.97 -28.88
C ALA A 216 3.70 -8.00 -27.79
N ALA A 217 2.72 -7.08 -27.85
CA ALA A 217 1.60 -7.08 -26.91
C ALA A 217 0.72 -8.33 -27.05
N GLN A 218 0.50 -8.80 -28.29
CA GLN A 218 -0.25 -10.02 -28.53
C GLN A 218 0.40 -11.22 -27.84
N LYS A 219 1.71 -11.40 -28.05
CA LYS A 219 2.50 -12.48 -27.44
C LYS A 219 2.43 -12.41 -25.91
N ALA A 220 2.70 -11.24 -25.33
CA ALA A 220 2.71 -11.05 -23.88
C ALA A 220 1.33 -11.33 -23.24
N VAL A 221 0.25 -10.83 -23.84
CA VAL A 221 -1.12 -11.09 -23.35
C VAL A 221 -1.47 -12.57 -23.45
N TYR A 222 -1.14 -13.24 -24.56
CA TYR A 222 -1.44 -14.66 -24.71
C TYR A 222 -0.60 -15.54 -23.78
N ALA A 223 0.66 -15.17 -23.51
CA ALA A 223 1.48 -15.83 -22.51
C ALA A 223 0.87 -15.69 -21.09
N ASN A 224 0.46 -14.48 -20.70
CA ASN A 224 -0.26 -14.25 -19.44
C ASN A 224 -1.55 -15.08 -19.36
N ARG A 225 -2.35 -15.11 -20.44
CA ARG A 225 -3.58 -15.90 -20.52
C ARG A 225 -3.33 -17.39 -20.30
N SER A 226 -2.29 -17.92 -20.93
CA SER A 226 -1.87 -19.32 -20.77
C SER A 226 -1.51 -19.61 -19.31
N ARG A 227 -0.73 -18.73 -18.68
CA ARG A 227 -0.34 -18.84 -17.25
C ARG A 227 -1.57 -18.82 -16.34
N LEU A 228 -2.54 -17.93 -16.56
CA LEU A 228 -3.78 -17.86 -15.78
C LEU A 228 -4.63 -19.15 -15.88
N LYS A 229 -4.67 -19.77 -17.08
CA LYS A 229 -5.38 -21.02 -17.32
C LYS A 229 -4.69 -22.26 -16.75
N SER A 230 -3.46 -22.16 -16.29
CA SER A 230 -2.76 -23.27 -15.64
C SER A 230 -3.33 -23.58 -14.25
N ALA A 231 -3.05 -24.78 -13.72
CA ALA A 231 -3.43 -25.13 -12.34
C ALA A 231 -2.75 -24.21 -11.31
N VAL A 232 -1.49 -23.85 -11.56
CA VAL A 232 -0.71 -22.90 -10.74
C VAL A 232 -1.37 -21.52 -10.76
N GLY A 233 -1.72 -21.00 -11.95
CA GLY A 233 -2.40 -19.71 -12.10
C GLY A 233 -3.73 -19.63 -11.36
N ARG A 234 -4.57 -20.67 -11.49
CA ARG A 234 -5.84 -20.76 -10.75
C ARG A 234 -5.64 -20.78 -9.23
N LYS A 235 -4.66 -21.54 -8.74
CA LYS A 235 -4.34 -21.60 -7.30
C LYS A 235 -3.83 -20.24 -6.79
N ALA A 236 -2.95 -19.60 -7.55
CA ALA A 236 -2.40 -18.29 -7.23
C ALA A 236 -3.47 -17.20 -7.16
N MET A 237 -4.40 -17.15 -8.13
CA MET A 237 -5.53 -16.20 -8.11
C MET A 237 -6.48 -16.41 -6.93
N ARG A 238 -6.73 -17.66 -6.53
CA ARG A 238 -7.52 -17.96 -5.32
C ARG A 238 -6.82 -17.45 -4.06
N LYS A 239 -5.51 -17.74 -3.91
CA LYS A 239 -4.70 -17.24 -2.80
C LYS A 239 -4.67 -15.71 -2.74
N ARG A 240 -4.54 -15.02 -3.89
CA ARG A 240 -4.59 -13.56 -3.97
C ARG A 240 -5.89 -13.02 -3.36
N GLY A 241 -7.03 -13.57 -3.75
CA GLY A 241 -8.34 -13.10 -3.28
C GLY A 241 -8.49 -13.14 -1.75
N GLU A 242 -7.83 -14.09 -1.09
CA GLU A 242 -7.83 -14.20 0.37
C GLU A 242 -6.74 -13.35 1.03
N MET A 243 -5.48 -13.55 0.64
CA MET A 243 -4.32 -12.99 1.35
C MET A 243 -4.22 -11.48 1.21
N VAL A 244 -4.49 -10.96 0.01
CA VAL A 244 -4.41 -9.52 -0.25
C VAL A 244 -5.55 -8.79 0.44
N GLU A 245 -6.79 -9.29 0.34
CA GLU A 245 -7.94 -8.69 1.02
C GLU A 245 -7.76 -8.72 2.54
N ARG A 246 -7.23 -9.82 3.10
CA ARG A 246 -6.88 -9.92 4.52
C ARG A 246 -5.89 -8.83 4.93
N SER A 247 -4.85 -8.58 4.14
CA SER A 247 -3.85 -7.55 4.45
C SER A 247 -4.50 -6.16 4.62
N PHE A 248 -5.38 -5.77 3.70
CA PHE A 248 -6.09 -4.48 3.79
C PHE A 248 -7.14 -4.45 4.90
N ALA A 249 -7.88 -5.54 5.11
CA ALA A 249 -8.85 -5.62 6.19
C ALA A 249 -8.19 -5.45 7.57
N HIS A 250 -6.95 -5.95 7.74
CA HIS A 250 -6.21 -5.76 8.97
C HIS A 250 -5.59 -4.36 9.08
N VAL A 251 -4.89 -3.88 8.05
CA VAL A 251 -4.16 -2.61 8.13
C VAL A 251 -5.11 -1.41 8.06
N LEU A 252 -6.06 -1.40 7.13
CA LEU A 252 -6.93 -0.26 6.88
C LEU A 252 -8.19 -0.28 7.75
N ASP A 253 -8.91 -1.40 7.78
CA ASP A 253 -10.22 -1.46 8.43
C ASP A 253 -10.09 -1.63 9.95
N ARG A 254 -9.48 -2.73 10.41
CA ARG A 254 -9.25 -2.96 11.85
C ARG A 254 -8.14 -2.08 12.41
N GLY A 255 -7.11 -1.79 11.61
CA GLY A 255 -5.97 -0.94 11.98
C GLY A 255 -6.27 0.56 11.93
N GLY A 256 -7.46 0.96 11.46
CA GLY A 256 -7.92 2.35 11.49
C GLY A 256 -7.21 3.27 10.50
N MET A 257 -6.58 2.72 9.46
CA MET A 257 -5.82 3.48 8.45
C MET A 257 -6.65 3.85 7.21
N ARG A 258 -7.97 3.64 7.19
CA ARG A 258 -8.86 4.17 6.13
C ARG A 258 -8.84 5.69 6.02
N ARG A 259 -8.46 6.39 7.09
CA ARG A 259 -8.29 7.85 7.12
C ARG A 259 -6.94 8.20 7.75
N ALA A 260 -6.13 8.92 7.00
CA ALA A 260 -4.90 9.51 7.49
C ALA A 260 -5.23 10.70 8.42
N TRP A 261 -4.49 10.78 9.52
CA TRP A 261 -4.52 11.91 10.45
C TRP A 261 -3.25 12.77 10.36
N LEU A 262 -2.27 12.30 9.58
CA LEU A 262 -1.07 13.03 9.21
C LEU A 262 -1.25 13.65 7.83
N ARG A 263 -0.39 14.61 7.50
CA ARG A 263 -0.35 15.30 6.21
C ARG A 263 1.03 15.14 5.59
N GLY A 264 1.08 15.16 4.27
CA GLY A 264 2.29 14.83 3.51
C GLY A 264 2.45 13.32 3.38
N ARG A 265 2.76 12.87 2.16
CA ARG A 265 2.84 11.45 1.80
C ARG A 265 3.89 10.71 2.62
N GLU A 266 5.03 11.34 2.87
CA GLU A 266 6.12 10.78 3.67
C GLU A 266 5.69 10.50 5.12
N ASN A 267 5.09 11.48 5.80
CA ASN A 267 4.62 11.29 7.19
C ASN A 267 3.53 10.21 7.29
N VAL A 268 2.66 10.14 6.29
CA VAL A 268 1.64 9.08 6.18
C VAL A 268 2.32 7.72 5.99
N HIS A 269 3.33 7.64 5.13
CA HIS A 269 4.07 6.41 4.86
C HIS A 269 4.83 5.90 6.10
N LYS A 270 5.54 6.80 6.83
CA LYS A 270 6.18 6.47 8.12
C LYS A 270 5.22 5.75 9.06
N ARG A 271 4.03 6.32 9.27
CA ARG A 271 3.01 5.69 10.11
C ARG A 271 2.52 4.37 9.51
N TYR A 272 2.32 4.32 8.19
CA TYR A 272 1.83 3.13 7.51
C TYR A 272 2.77 1.93 7.70
N LEU A 273 4.07 2.15 7.56
CA LEU A 273 5.10 1.11 7.74
C LEU A 273 5.06 0.49 9.14
N ILE A 274 4.84 1.29 10.19
CA ILE A 274 4.68 0.75 11.56
C ILE A 274 3.44 -0.13 11.68
N HIS A 275 2.33 0.25 11.06
CA HIS A 275 1.10 -0.57 11.06
C HIS A 275 1.29 -1.88 10.28
N VAL A 276 1.99 -1.83 9.15
CA VAL A 276 2.32 -3.00 8.33
C VAL A 276 3.31 -3.92 9.05
N ALA A 277 4.35 -3.36 9.67
CA ALA A 277 5.29 -4.11 10.50
C ALA A 277 4.58 -4.81 11.66
N GLY A 278 3.65 -4.13 12.34
CA GLY A 278 2.81 -4.73 13.37
C GLY A 278 1.93 -5.87 12.84
N PHE A 279 1.43 -5.78 11.61
CA PHE A 279 0.69 -6.86 10.95
C PHE A 279 1.60 -8.08 10.67
N ASN A 280 2.79 -7.86 10.11
CA ASN A 280 3.77 -8.91 9.85
C ASN A 280 4.22 -9.60 11.16
N LEU A 281 4.48 -8.82 12.22
CA LEU A 281 4.72 -9.37 13.55
C LEU A 281 3.53 -10.19 14.05
N GLY A 282 2.29 -9.78 13.77
CA GLY A 282 1.11 -10.58 14.10
C GLY A 282 1.08 -11.94 13.41
N ILE A 283 1.61 -12.06 12.18
CA ILE A 283 1.77 -13.36 11.50
C ILE A 283 2.81 -14.22 12.23
N LEU A 284 3.96 -13.64 12.58
CA LEU A 284 4.99 -14.32 13.36
C LEU A 284 4.48 -14.78 14.73
N MET A 285 3.80 -13.89 15.47
CA MET A 285 3.22 -14.24 16.77
C MET A 285 2.23 -15.40 16.64
N ARG A 286 1.43 -15.43 15.58
CA ARG A 286 0.52 -16.55 15.34
C ARG A 286 1.27 -17.85 15.08
N ALA A 287 2.36 -17.82 14.31
CA ALA A 287 3.16 -19.00 14.03
C ALA A 287 3.86 -19.55 15.29
N LEU A 288 4.38 -18.67 16.14
CA LEU A 288 5.10 -19.05 17.35
C LEU A 288 4.19 -19.41 18.52
N PHE A 289 3.08 -18.70 18.68
CA PHE A 289 2.27 -18.72 19.90
C PHE A 289 0.80 -19.08 19.66
N GLY A 290 0.43 -19.49 18.42
CA GLY A 290 -0.96 -19.78 18.04
C GLY A 290 -1.87 -18.56 17.90
N CYS A 291 -1.47 -17.39 18.42
CA CYS A 291 -2.27 -16.17 18.38
C CYS A 291 -1.48 -14.97 17.84
N GLY A 292 -2.08 -14.26 16.88
CA GLY A 292 -1.43 -13.13 16.18
C GLY A 292 -1.87 -11.74 16.62
N THR A 293 -2.77 -11.64 17.60
CA THR A 293 -3.32 -10.34 18.04
C THR A 293 -3.35 -10.27 19.56
N PRO A 294 -3.17 -9.09 20.16
CA PRO A 294 -3.26 -8.93 21.61
C PRO A 294 -4.59 -9.41 22.21
N ARG A 295 -5.70 -9.27 21.45
CA ARG A 295 -7.02 -9.75 21.90
C ARG A 295 -7.10 -11.27 21.90
N GLY A 296 -6.51 -11.94 20.91
CA GLY A 296 -6.41 -13.40 20.86
C GLY A 296 -5.49 -13.96 21.94
N ALA A 297 -4.46 -13.21 22.33
CA ALA A 297 -3.53 -13.58 23.40
C ALA A 297 -4.15 -13.52 24.81
N ARG A 298 -5.40 -13.03 24.98
CA ARG A 298 -6.08 -13.05 26.29
C ARG A 298 -6.31 -14.46 26.85
N GLY A 299 -6.21 -15.49 26.01
CA GLY A 299 -6.23 -16.90 26.44
C GLY A 299 -4.89 -17.44 26.92
N ALA A 300 -3.79 -16.67 26.82
CA ALA A 300 -2.49 -17.08 27.35
C ALA A 300 -2.59 -17.23 28.88
N SER A 301 -2.16 -18.37 29.42
CA SER A 301 -2.17 -18.59 30.86
C SER A 301 -1.07 -17.76 31.55
N LYS A 302 0.08 -17.57 30.88
CA LYS A 302 1.24 -16.79 31.33
C LYS A 302 1.98 -16.20 30.13
N ALA A 303 2.36 -14.92 30.20
CA ALA A 303 3.25 -14.28 29.23
C ALA A 303 4.22 -13.34 29.95
N PHE A 304 5.51 -13.44 29.62
CA PHE A 304 6.58 -12.66 30.20
C PHE A 304 7.40 -11.99 29.09
N LEU A 305 7.55 -10.67 29.19
CA LEU A 305 8.44 -9.89 28.33
C LEU A 305 9.65 -9.47 29.16
N PHE A 306 10.83 -9.89 28.73
CA PHE A 306 12.10 -9.46 29.28
C PHE A 306 12.77 -8.52 28.29
N VAL A 307 13.20 -7.37 28.78
CA VAL A 307 14.05 -6.44 28.04
C VAL A 307 15.32 -6.27 28.86
N VAL A 308 16.41 -6.85 28.37
CA VAL A 308 17.72 -6.84 29.03
C VAL A 308 18.64 -5.99 28.19
N GLN A 309 19.00 -4.82 28.71
CA GLN A 309 20.01 -3.97 28.09
C GLN A 309 21.35 -4.23 28.77
N THR A 310 22.36 -4.49 27.96
CA THR A 310 23.77 -4.64 28.36
C THR A 310 24.61 -3.60 27.61
N ASP A 311 25.89 -3.50 27.96
CA ASP A 311 26.81 -2.55 27.33
C ASP A 311 27.05 -2.84 25.83
N VAL A 312 26.79 -4.08 25.39
CA VAL A 312 27.06 -4.56 24.04
C VAL A 312 25.82 -5.04 23.28
N ALA A 313 24.67 -5.15 23.95
CA ALA A 313 23.45 -5.65 23.33
C ALA A 313 22.18 -5.24 24.07
N LEU A 314 21.10 -5.06 23.31
CA LEU A 314 19.73 -5.05 23.82
C LEU A 314 19.06 -6.38 23.45
N VAL A 315 18.63 -7.14 24.45
CA VAL A 315 17.92 -8.41 24.28
C VAL A 315 16.46 -8.20 24.63
N ILE A 316 15.56 -8.60 23.73
CA ILE A 316 14.12 -8.66 23.97
C ILE A 316 13.71 -10.14 23.88
N ALA A 317 13.28 -10.71 25.01
CA ALA A 317 12.76 -12.06 25.06
C ALA A 317 11.27 -12.04 25.42
N LEU A 318 10.43 -12.66 24.60
CA LEU A 318 9.02 -12.90 24.89
C LEU A 318 8.80 -14.39 25.09
N VAL A 319 8.42 -14.79 26.30
CA VAL A 319 8.07 -16.17 26.64
C VAL A 319 6.58 -16.22 26.95
N ALA A 320 5.84 -17.12 26.32
CA ALA A 320 4.43 -17.27 26.60
C ALA A 320 3.99 -18.74 26.59
N GLU A 321 3.01 -19.04 27.44
CA GLU A 321 2.41 -20.36 27.58
C GLU A 321 0.96 -20.33 27.09
N PHE A 322 0.65 -21.20 26.13
CA PHE A 322 -0.67 -21.37 25.51
C PHE A 322 -1.05 -22.84 25.58
N ASP A 323 -2.21 -23.14 26.15
CA ASP A 323 -2.74 -24.51 26.27
C ASP A 323 -1.73 -25.54 26.85
N GLY A 324 -0.82 -25.08 27.72
CA GLY A 324 0.22 -25.91 28.35
C GLY A 324 1.53 -26.02 27.56
N GLU A 325 1.59 -25.49 26.33
CA GLU A 325 2.81 -25.42 25.52
C GLU A 325 3.50 -24.06 25.68
N ARG A 326 4.83 -24.07 25.80
CA ARG A 326 5.64 -22.86 25.93
C ARG A 326 6.32 -22.54 24.61
N ALA A 327 6.22 -21.28 24.20
CA ALA A 327 7.01 -20.75 23.11
C ALA A 327 7.83 -19.54 23.58
N MET A 328 8.92 -19.26 22.86
CA MET A 328 9.82 -18.16 23.14
C MET A 328 10.24 -17.50 21.84
N LEU A 329 10.21 -16.16 21.82
CA LEU A 329 10.87 -15.33 20.83
C LEU A 329 12.04 -14.62 21.51
N LEU A 330 13.24 -14.75 20.95
CA LEU A 330 14.43 -14.05 21.41
C LEU A 330 14.93 -13.14 20.28
N ILE A 331 15.02 -11.85 20.56
CA ILE A 331 15.56 -10.83 19.67
C ILE A 331 16.79 -10.25 20.35
N VAL A 332 17.92 -10.24 19.65
CA VAL A 332 19.17 -9.65 20.14
C VAL A 332 19.60 -8.55 19.19
N PHE A 333 19.68 -7.33 19.69
CA PHE A 333 20.29 -6.20 19.01
C PHE A 333 21.71 -6.03 19.54
N THR A 334 22.70 -6.12 18.68
CA THR A 334 24.06 -5.66 18.99
C THR A 334 24.28 -4.36 18.20
N PRO A 335 24.78 -3.28 18.82
CA PRO A 335 25.21 -2.13 18.04
C PRO A 335 26.41 -2.58 17.20
N GLU A 336 26.26 -2.69 15.88
CA GLU A 336 27.42 -2.78 15.00
C GLU A 336 28.26 -1.52 15.19
N GLY A 337 29.59 -1.72 15.23
CA GLY A 337 30.57 -0.74 15.67
C GLY A 337 30.34 0.64 15.08
N ALA A 338 30.12 1.63 15.95
CA ALA A 338 30.47 2.99 15.63
C ALA A 338 31.98 3.01 15.39
N ASP A 339 32.39 2.94 14.13
CA ASP A 339 33.73 3.35 13.72
C ASP A 339 33.93 4.77 14.26
N ARG A 340 34.69 4.86 15.35
CA ARG A 340 35.15 6.14 15.88
C ARG A 340 36.25 6.60 14.92
N PRO A 341 36.09 7.70 14.17
CA PRO A 341 37.24 8.32 13.55
C PRO A 341 38.14 8.82 14.68
N GLY A 342 39.33 8.19 14.78
CA GLY A 342 40.43 8.69 15.58
C GLY A 342 41.09 9.91 14.94
#